data_AF-A0A2H0ML36-F1
#
_entry.id   AF-A0A2H0ML36-F1
#
_cell.length_a   1.000
_cell.length_b   1.000
_cell.length_c   1.000
_cell.angle_alpha   90.00
_cell.angle_beta   90.00
_cell.angle_gamma   90.00
#
_symmetry.space_group_name_H-M   'P 1'
#
loop_
_entity.id
_entity.type
_entity.pdbx_description
1 polymer ?
#
loop_
_entity_poly.entity_id
_entity_poly.type
_entity_poly.pdbx_seq_one_letter_code
_entity_poly.pdbx_strand_id
1 'polypeptide(L)' 'MSPRYYLITGILVVVLTMVISAWQEKRTPREVFGVLCRVVLSIALVVGALLGFARLLAVLGIAESGFFL' A
#
# COMPACT_ATOMS: atom_id res chain seq x y z
N MET A 1 7.65 9.53 -14.02
CA MET A 1 6.25 9.13 -13.75
C MET A 1 5.70 10.06 -12.68
N SER A 2 4.65 10.85 -12.96
CA SER A 2 4.21 11.92 -12.03
C SER A 2 3.51 11.32 -10.80
N PRO A 3 3.83 11.74 -9.57
CA PRO A 3 3.21 11.27 -8.31
C PRO A 3 1.67 11.36 -8.29
N ARG A 4 1.13 12.27 -9.11
CA ARG A 4 -0.32 12.49 -9.29
C ARG A 4 -1.05 11.22 -9.75
N TYR A 5 -0.41 10.39 -10.59
CA TYR A 5 -1.03 9.14 -11.07
C TYR A 5 -1.17 8.09 -9.95
N TYR A 6 -0.21 8.02 -9.03
CA TYR A 6 -0.26 7.12 -7.87
C TYR A 6 -1.32 7.55 -6.86
N LEU A 7 -1.49 8.85 -6.66
CA LEU A 7 -2.57 9.38 -5.82
C LEU A 7 -3.95 9.08 -6.41
N ILE A 8 -4.13 9.30 -7.71
CA ILE A 8 -5.40 9.04 -8.39
C ILE A 8 -5.73 7.54 -8.38
N THR A 9 -4.75 6.67 -8.66
CA THR A 9 -4.97 5.21 -8.61
C THR A 9 -5.23 4.71 -7.19
N GLY A 10 -4.55 5.24 -6.17
CA GLY A 10 -4.83 4.91 -4.78
C GLY A 10 -6.27 5.28 -4.36
N ILE A 11 -6.71 6.50 -4.71
CA ILE A 11 -8.08 6.95 -4.45
C ILE A 11 -9.09 6.07 -5.20
N LEU A 12 -8.82 5.73 -6.47
CA LEU A 12 -9.67 4.88 -7.27
C LEU A 12 -9.85 3.49 -6.63
N VAL A 13 -8.75 2.88 -6.16
CA VAL A 13 -8.79 1.56 -5.50
C VAL A 13 -9.59 1.61 -4.20
N VAL A 14 -9.44 2.66 -3.40
CA VAL A 14 -10.22 2.84 -2.15
C VAL A 14 -11.70 2.96 -2.45
N VAL A 15 -12.08 3.83 -3.39
CA VAL A 15 -13.49 4.05 -3.78
C VAL A 15 -14.10 2.77 -4.33
N LEU A 16 -13.39 2.08 -5.23
CA LEU A 16 -13.88 0.84 -5.83
C LEU A 16 -14.06 -0.27 -4.78
N THR A 17 -13.13 -0.37 -3.83
CA THR A 17 -13.23 -1.33 -2.71
C THR A 17 -14.43 -1.01 -1.83
N MET A 18 -14.69 0.26 -1.55
CA MET A 18 -15.85 0.71 -0.77
C MET A 18 -17.16 0.41 -1.49
N VAL A 19 -17.24 0.68 -2.80
CA VAL A 19 -18.41 0.42 -3.63
C VAL A 19 -18.69 -1.08 -3.72
N ILE A 20 -17.67 -1.90 -3.98
CA ILE A 20 -17.81 -3.37 -4.02
C ILE A 20 -18.25 -3.91 -2.66
N SER A 21 -17.70 -3.36 -1.57
CA SER A 21 -18.05 -3.80 -0.22
C SER A 21 -19.47 -3.37 0.20
N ALA A 22 -19.96 -2.23 -0.29
CA ALA A 22 -21.33 -1.78 -0.11
C ALA A 22 -22.31 -2.64 -0.94
N TRP A 23 -21.94 -2.99 -2.18
CA TRP A 23 -22.77 -3.80 -3.07
C TRP A 23 -22.88 -5.28 -2.63
N GLN A 24 -21.92 -5.77 -1.85
CA GLN A 24 -21.93 -7.15 -1.32
C GLN A 24 -22.86 -7.36 -0.10
N GLU A 25 -23.52 -6.32 0.45
CA GLU A 25 -24.66 -6.38 1.39
C GLU A 25 -24.55 -7.39 2.58
N LYS A 26 -23.36 -7.83 2.99
CA LYS A 26 -23.21 -8.88 4.05
C LYS A 26 -22.09 -8.66 5.05
N ARG A 27 -21.39 -7.53 4.99
CA ARG A 27 -20.30 -7.23 5.92
C ARG A 27 -20.62 -5.95 6.67
N THR A 28 -20.62 -6.04 8.00
CA THR A 28 -20.83 -4.89 8.88
C THR A 28 -19.79 -3.81 8.53
N PRO A 29 -20.08 -2.50 8.56
CA PRO A 29 -19.07 -1.45 8.28
C PRO A 29 -17.76 -1.62 9.09
N ARG A 30 -17.83 -2.23 10.29
CA ARG A 30 -16.67 -2.67 11.07
C ARG A 30 -15.80 -3.73 10.39
N GLU A 31 -16.39 -4.72 9.72
CA GLU A 31 -15.64 -5.76 9.01
C GLU A 31 -14.95 -5.19 7.78
N VAL A 32 -15.64 -4.31 7.04
CA VAL A 32 -15.06 -3.61 5.88
C VAL A 32 -13.88 -2.75 6.31
N PHE A 33 -14.04 -2.01 7.42
CA PHE A 33 -12.97 -1.23 8.02
C PHE A 33 -11.80 -2.12 8.48
N GLY A 34 -12.09 -3.29 9.07
CA GLY A 34 -11.09 -4.27 9.46
C GLY A 34 -10.29 -4.82 8.26
N VAL A 35 -10.95 -5.12 7.15
CA VAL A 35 -10.30 -5.54 5.91
C VAL A 35 -9.45 -4.42 5.35
N LEU A 36 -9.96 -3.19 5.30
CA LEU A 36 -9.22 -2.04 4.79
C LEU A 36 -7.98 -1.74 5.65
N CYS A 37 -8.10 -1.81 6.98
CA CYS A 37 -6.98 -1.67 7.90
C CYS A 37 -5.94 -2.78 7.69
N ARG A 38 -6.37 -4.03 7.48
CA ARG A 38 -5.49 -5.16 7.17
C ARG A 38 -4.76 -4.98 5.84
N VAL A 39 -5.41 -4.44 4.82
CA VAL A 39 -4.79 -4.11 3.53
C VAL A 39 -3.73 -3.02 3.71
N VAL A 40 -4.05 -1.92 4.42
CA VAL A 40 -3.10 -0.84 4.70
C VAL A 40 -1.89 -1.34 5.49
N LEU A 41 -2.10 -2.18 6.52
CA LEU A 41 -1.01 -2.79 7.28
C LEU A 41 -0.14 -3.71 6.41
N SER A 42 -0.75 -4.50 5.53
CA SER A 42 -0.02 -5.37 4.61
C SER A 42 0.84 -4.55 3.64
N ILE A 43 0.31 -3.46 3.10
CA ILE A 43 1.07 -2.56 2.22
C ILE A 43 2.20 -1.89 2.99
N ALA A 44 1.94 -1.38 4.20
CA ALA A 44 2.97 -0.76 5.04
C ALA A 44 4.10 -1.74 5.37
N LEU A 45 3.77 -3.00 5.64
CA LEU A 45 4.74 -4.06 5.92
C LEU A 45 5.59 -4.38 4.68
N VAL A 46 4.98 -4.48 3.49
CA VAL A 46 5.70 -4.68 2.23
C VAL A 46 6.62 -3.50 1.92
N VAL A 47 6.14 -2.26 2.04
CA VAL A 47 6.95 -1.05 1.81
C VAL A 47 8.09 -0.97 2.81
N GLY A 48 7.82 -1.23 4.10
CA GLY A 48 8.84 -1.26 5.14
C GLY A 48 9.91 -2.33 4.88
N ALA A 49 9.50 -3.53 4.44
CA ALA A 49 10.41 -4.60 4.06
C ALA A 49 11.29 -4.21 2.86
N LEU A 50 10.71 -3.59 1.83
CA LEU A 50 11.46 -3.11 0.66
C LEU A 50 12.46 -2.01 1.04
N LEU A 51 12.06 -1.04 1.87
CA LEU A 51 12.95 0.01 2.36
C LEU A 51 14.08 -0.55 3.22
N GLY A 52 13.78 -1.51 4.11
CA GLY A 52 14.77 -2.19 4.94
C GLY A 52 15.74 -3.02 4.11
N PHE A 53 15.23 -3.76 3.12
CA PHE A 53 16.02 -4.55 2.19
C PHE A 53 16.94 -3.66 1.34
N ALA A 54 16.43 -2.53 0.86
CA ALA A 54 17.20 -1.53 0.15
C ALA A 54 18.35 -0.97 1.00
N ARG A 55 18.06 -0.64 2.27
CA ARG A 55 19.08 -0.20 3.24
C ARG A 55 20.15 -1.27 3.46
N LEU A 56 19.77 -2.53 3.57
CA LEU A 56 20.71 -3.64 3.71
C LEU A 56 21.62 -3.76 2.48
N LEU A 57 21.06 -3.71 1.28
CA LEU A 57 21.82 -3.70 0.02
C LEU A 57 22.78 -2.52 -0.09
N ALA A 58 22.37 -1.33 0.38
CA ALA A 58 23.22 -0.15 0.43
C ALA A 58 24.37 -0.31 1.44
N VAL A 59 24.09 -0.86 2.62
CA VAL A 59 25.14 -1.16 3.64
C VAL A 59 26.12 -2.20 3.12
N LEU A 60 25.66 -3.17 2.34
CA LEU A 60 26.49 -4.18 1.69
C LEU A 60 27.29 -3.63 0.48
N GLY A 61 27.10 -2.36 0.12
CA GLY A 61 27.78 -1.73 -1.03
C GLY A 61 27.31 -2.23 -2.40
N ILE A 62 26.19 -2.95 -2.44
CA ILE A 62 25.62 -3.53 -3.68
C ILE A 62 24.73 -2.51 -4.40
N ALA A 63 24.11 -1.58 -3.66
CA ALA A 63 23.20 -0.57 -4.21
C ALA A 63 23.64 0.86 -3.83
N GLU A 64 23.61 1.78 -4.80
CA GLU A 64 23.82 3.21 -4.56
C GLU A 64 22.71 3.78 -3.66
N SER A 65 23.07 4.67 -2.74
CA SER A 65 22.18 5.24 -1.72
C SER A 65 20.97 6.02 -2.27
N GLY A 66 20.91 6.23 -3.58
CA GLY A 66 19.84 6.93 -4.30
C GLY A 66 18.82 6.04 -5.00
N PHE A 67 18.89 4.70 -4.91
CA PHE A 67 18.00 3.80 -5.67
C PHE A 67 16.49 3.95 -5.36
N PHE A 68 16.13 4.53 -4.20
CA PHE A 68 14.74 4.72 -3.76
C PHE A 68 14.31 6.19 -3.55
N LEU A 69 15.16 7.18 -3.86
CA LEU A 69 14.89 8.60 -3.59
C LEU A 69 14.96 9.46 -4.85
#